data_AF-U3TC80-F1
#
_entry.id   AF-U3TC80-F1
#
_cell.length_a   1.000
_cell.length_b   1.000
_cell.length_c   1.000
_cell.angle_alpha   90.00
_cell.angle_beta   90.00
_cell.angle_gamma   90.00
#
_symmetry.space_group_name_H-M   'P 1'
#
loop_
_entity.id
_entity.type
_entity.pdbx_description
1 polymer ?
#
loop_
_entity_poly.entity_id
_entity_poly.type
_entity_poly.pdbx_seq_one_letter_code
_entity_poly.pdbx_strand_id
1 'polypeptide(L)'
;MGESVDKLLSLVESLGAVERRVLKYFFENISVGEIKAVEELKHQGVEEPEEVISRLVELGLLEEGVGCYNLSAPLRDYVRRRGVPRELLA
;
A
#
# COMPACT_ATOMS: atom_id res chain seq x y z
N MET A 1 -17.17 -4.88 -9.56
CA MET A 1 -15.96 -4.93 -8.70
C MET A 1 -14.73 -5.54 -9.38
N GLY A 2 -14.87 -6.34 -10.46
CA GLY A 2 -13.74 -7.06 -11.08
C GLY A 2 -12.68 -6.16 -11.73
N GLU A 3 -13.03 -5.34 -12.72
CA GLU A 3 -12.02 -4.64 -13.53
C GLU A 3 -11.13 -3.66 -12.76
N SER A 4 -11.63 -3.02 -11.71
CA SER A 4 -10.85 -2.03 -10.97
C SER A 4 -9.81 -2.68 -10.06
N VAL A 5 -10.13 -3.81 -9.43
CA VAL A 5 -9.18 -4.48 -8.52
C VAL A 5 -8.14 -5.26 -9.30
N ASP A 6 -8.54 -5.92 -10.39
CA ASP A 6 -7.61 -6.69 -11.23
C ASP A 6 -6.51 -5.78 -11.81
N LYS A 7 -6.88 -4.57 -12.25
CA LYS A 7 -5.91 -3.54 -12.69
C LYS A 7 -4.92 -3.14 -11.59
N LEU A 8 -5.40 -2.95 -10.36
CA LEU A 8 -4.54 -2.61 -9.23
C LEU A 8 -3.58 -3.76 -8.89
N LEU A 9 -4.06 -5.01 -8.92
CA LEU A 9 -3.21 -6.18 -8.68
C LEU A 9 -2.13 -6.33 -9.75
N SER A 10 -2.44 -6.09 -11.02
CA SER A 10 -1.42 -6.05 -12.08
C SER A 10 -0.41 -4.92 -11.90
N LEU A 11 -0.81 -3.78 -11.33
CA LEU A 11 0.15 -2.73 -10.95
C LEU A 11 1.08 -3.22 -9.84
N VAL A 12 0.57 -3.93 -8.83
CA VAL A 12 1.39 -4.50 -7.74
C VAL A 12 2.50 -5.42 -8.27
N GLU A 13 2.18 -6.25 -9.27
CA GLU A 13 3.18 -7.12 -9.93
C GLU A 13 4.32 -6.33 -10.57
N SER A 14 4.04 -5.13 -11.09
CA SER A 14 5.03 -4.28 -11.77
C SER A 14 5.90 -3.42 -10.83
N LEU A 15 5.58 -3.36 -9.54
CA LEU A 15 6.27 -2.50 -8.58
C LEU A 15 7.75 -2.88 -8.37
N GLY A 16 8.56 -1.93 -7.93
CA GLY A 16 9.89 -2.21 -7.40
C GLY A 16 9.85 -2.87 -6.03
N ALA A 17 11.00 -3.37 -5.55
CA ALA A 17 11.10 -4.04 -4.26
C ALA A 17 10.73 -3.13 -3.07
N VAL A 18 11.15 -1.85 -3.11
CA VAL A 18 10.86 -0.88 -2.06
C VAL A 18 9.36 -0.57 -2.01
N GLU A 19 8.74 -0.35 -3.17
CA GLU A 19 7.31 -0.09 -3.29
C GLU A 19 6.46 -1.27 -2.81
N ARG A 20 6.82 -2.50 -3.20
CA ARG A 20 6.16 -3.72 -2.69
C ARG A 20 6.27 -3.82 -1.18
N ARG A 21 7.43 -3.49 -0.61
CA ARG A 21 7.63 -3.50 0.84
C ARG A 21 6.75 -2.49 1.57
N VAL A 22 6.69 -1.25 1.08
CA VAL A 22 5.82 -0.21 1.64
C VAL A 22 4.35 -0.62 1.49
N LEU A 23 3.96 -1.10 0.32
CA LEU A 23 2.59 -1.54 0.07
C LEU A 23 2.20 -2.72 0.97
N LYS A 24 3.11 -3.68 1.19
CA LYS A 24 2.91 -4.81 2.12
C LYS A 24 2.60 -4.32 3.53
N TYR A 25 3.33 -3.32 4.01
CA TYR A 25 3.06 -2.70 5.31
C TYR A 25 1.61 -2.16 5.39
N PHE A 26 1.10 -1.53 4.33
CA PHE A 26 -0.29 -1.07 4.28
C PHE A 26 -1.32 -2.19 4.10
N PHE A 27 -0.98 -3.31 3.46
CA PHE A 27 -1.84 -4.50 3.45
C PHE A 27 -2.01 -5.11 4.85
N GLU A 28 -0.98 -5.01 5.70
CA GLU A 28 -1.01 -5.55 7.07
C GLU A 28 -1.69 -4.60 8.06
N ASN A 29 -1.60 -3.28 7.86
CA ASN A 29 -2.10 -2.28 8.80
C ASN A 29 -3.38 -1.56 8.34
N ILE A 30 -3.69 -1.59 7.03
CA ILE A 30 -4.86 -1.00 6.34
C ILE A 30 -4.96 0.53 6.40
N SER A 31 -4.81 1.13 7.58
CA SER A 31 -4.91 2.57 7.83
C SER A 31 -3.91 2.96 8.91
N VAL A 32 -3.02 3.90 8.62
CA VAL A 32 -1.96 4.32 9.54
C VAL A 32 -1.85 5.84 9.54
N GLY A 33 -1.68 6.45 10.72
CA GLY A 33 -1.34 7.86 10.81
C GLY A 33 -0.01 8.17 10.12
N GLU A 34 0.06 9.33 9.45
CA GLU A 34 1.19 9.74 8.59
C GLU A 34 2.54 9.65 9.32
N ILE A 35 2.66 10.30 10.48
CA ILE A 35 3.88 10.33 11.29
C ILE A 35 4.34 8.90 11.63
N LYS A 36 3.39 8.05 12.05
CA LYS A 36 3.67 6.67 12.44
C LYS A 36 4.09 5.83 11.23
N ALA A 37 3.43 5.99 10.08
CA ALA A 37 3.78 5.27 8.86
C ALA A 37 5.22 5.56 8.42
N VAL A 38 5.58 6.85 8.40
CA VAL A 38 6.93 7.29 8.05
C VAL A 38 7.97 6.74 9.02
N GLU A 39 7.72 6.85 10.33
CA GLU A 39 8.64 6.38 11.37
C GLU A 39 8.85 4.86 11.31
N GLU A 40 7.78 4.07 11.19
CA GLU A 40 7.87 2.61 11.14
C GLU A 40 8.54 2.11 9.84
N LEU A 41 8.30 2.79 8.70
CA LEU A 41 8.94 2.44 7.44
C LEU A 41 10.43 2.83 7.42
N LYS A 42 10.82 3.96 8.02
CA LYS A 42 12.23 4.31 8.23
C LYS A 42 12.94 3.28 9.10
N HIS A 43 12.32 2.85 10.21
CA HIS A 43 12.87 1.76 11.04
C HIS A 43 13.00 0.42 10.30
N GLN A 44 12.18 0.20 9.28
CA GLN A 44 12.30 -0.95 8.39
C GLN A 44 13.37 -0.78 7.30
N GLY A 45 14.03 0.39 7.20
CA GLY A 45 15.09 0.65 6.23
C GLY A 45 14.58 1.16 4.87
N VAL A 46 13.37 1.75 4.83
CA VAL A 46 12.95 2.55 3.69
C VAL A 46 13.55 3.95 3.86
N GLU A 47 14.42 4.37 2.94
CA GLU A 47 15.15 5.64 3.05
C GLU A 47 14.21 6.85 2.91
N GLU A 48 13.34 6.84 1.90
CA GLU A 48 12.41 7.93 1.57
C GLU A 48 10.95 7.44 1.56
N PRO A 49 10.37 7.08 2.73
CA PRO A 49 9.01 6.54 2.78
C PRO A 49 7.96 7.51 2.25
N GLU A 50 8.10 8.80 2.53
CA GLU A 50 7.20 9.85 2.08
C GLU A 50 7.05 9.85 0.55
N GLU A 51 8.17 9.76 -0.18
CA GLU A 51 8.17 9.72 -1.65
C GLU A 51 7.54 8.44 -2.19
N VAL A 52 7.86 7.30 -1.58
CA VAL A 52 7.29 6.01 -1.99
C VAL A 52 5.79 5.95 -1.72
N ILE A 53 5.33 6.47 -0.58
CA ILE A 53 3.91 6.57 -0.24
C ILE A 53 3.20 7.47 -1.25
N SER A 54 3.75 8.66 -1.53
CA SER A 54 3.20 9.59 -2.53
C SER A 54 3.01 8.90 -3.88
N ARG A 55 4.03 8.17 -4.35
CA ARG A 55 3.95 7.40 -5.61
C ARG A 55 2.87 6.32 -5.56
N LEU A 56 2.71 5.59 -4.45
CA LEU A 56 1.67 4.58 -4.30
C LEU A 56 0.25 5.20 -4.23
N VAL A 57 0.12 6.44 -3.71
CA VAL A 57 -1.13 7.21 -3.78
C VAL A 57 -1.45 7.61 -5.21
N GLU A 58 -0.47 8.11 -5.97
CA GLU A 58 -0.63 8.44 -7.40
C GLU A 58 -1.06 7.25 -8.25
N LEU A 59 -0.57 6.05 -7.90
CA LEU A 59 -0.95 4.79 -8.54
C LEU A 59 -2.33 4.26 -8.11
N GLY A 60 -3.00 4.89 -7.13
CA GLY A 60 -4.28 4.46 -6.59
C GLY A 60 -4.22 3.20 -5.72
N LEU A 61 -3.02 2.81 -5.28
CA LEU A 61 -2.80 1.68 -4.37
C LEU A 61 -3.01 2.11 -2.91
N LEU A 62 -2.71 3.39 -2.62
CA LEU A 62 -3.00 4.04 -1.35
C LEU A 62 -3.95 5.23 -1.54
N GLU A 63 -4.53 5.69 -0.44
CA GLU A 63 -5.37 6.89 -0.34
C GLU A 63 -4.85 7.75 0.82
N GLU A 64 -4.65 9.04 0.57
CA GLU A 64 -4.34 10.04 1.60
C GLU A 64 -5.63 10.57 2.24
N GLY A 65 -5.69 10.50 3.56
CA GLY A 65 -6.71 11.12 4.39
C GLY A 65 -6.11 12.24 5.25
N VAL A 66 -6.91 12.83 6.13
CA VAL A 66 -6.41 13.89 7.03
C VAL A 66 -5.49 13.27 8.08
N GLY A 67 -4.17 13.42 7.88
CA GLY A 67 -3.12 12.93 8.78
C GLY A 67 -2.96 11.40 8.79
N CYS A 68 -3.45 10.70 7.76
CA CYS A 68 -3.32 9.25 7.63
C CYS A 68 -3.20 8.80 6.18
N TYR A 69 -2.58 7.63 5.99
CA TYR A 69 -2.55 6.89 4.74
C TYR A 69 -3.33 5.60 4.88
N ASN A 70 -4.08 5.24 3.85
CA ASN A 70 -4.93 4.06 3.81
C ASN A 70 -4.58 3.22 2.58
N LEU A 71 -4.67 1.90 2.69
CA LEU A 71 -4.79 1.04 1.52
C LEU A 71 -6.04 1.44 0.73
N SER A 72 -6.02 1.51 -0.60
CA SER A 72 -7.17 2.03 -1.36
C SER A 72 -8.46 1.22 -1.15
N ALA A 73 -9.61 1.86 -1.28
CA ALA A 73 -10.91 1.24 -1.00
C ALA A 73 -11.12 -0.10 -1.73
N PRO A 74 -10.79 -0.26 -3.03
CA PRO A 74 -10.91 -1.55 -3.72
C PRO A 74 -10.02 -2.63 -3.11
N LEU A 75 -8.81 -2.28 -2.69
CA LEU A 75 -7.87 -3.22 -2.06
C LEU A 75 -8.28 -3.57 -0.63
N ARG A 76 -8.86 -2.63 0.14
CA ARG A 76 -9.47 -2.95 1.45
C ARG A 76 -10.60 -3.96 1.31
N ASP A 77 -11.45 -3.77 0.31
CA ASP A 77 -12.55 -4.70 0.01
C ASP A 77 -12.03 -6.06 -0.45
N TYR A 78 -10.95 -6.09 -1.23
CA TYR A 78 -10.24 -7.32 -1.58
C TYR A 78 -9.75 -8.05 -0.33
N VAL A 79 -9.01 -7.37 0.55
CA VAL A 79 -8.46 -7.97 1.78
C VAL A 79 -9.58 -8.52 2.66
N ARG A 80 -10.68 -7.77 2.82
CA ARG A 80 -11.84 -8.23 3.60
C ARG A 80 -12.45 -9.53 3.06
N ARG A 81 -12.40 -9.75 1.74
CA ARG A 81 -13.04 -10.91 1.07
C ARG A 81 -12.08 -12.08 0.82
N ARG A 82 -10.80 -11.80 0.60
CA ARG A 82 -9.79 -12.76 0.10
C ARG A 82 -8.57 -12.88 1.02
N GLY A 83 -8.36 -11.93 1.93
CA GLY A 83 -7.14 -11.81 2.71
C GLY A 83 -6.03 -11.06 1.97
N VAL A 84 -4.87 -10.97 2.61
CA VAL A 84 -3.68 -10.30 2.06
C VAL A 84 -3.07 -11.18 0.96
N PRO A 85 -2.81 -10.65 -0.25
CA PRO A 85 -2.21 -11.40 -1.36
C PRO A 85 -0.69 -11.52 -1.18
N ARG A 86 -0.25 -12.41 -0.27
CA ARG A 86 1.15 -12.51 0.16
C ARG A 86 2.11 -12.82 -0.99
N GLU A 87 1.66 -13.59 -1.97
CA GLU A 87 2.41 -13.96 -3.17
C GLU A 87 2.76 -12.78 -4.07
N LEU A 88 1.95 -11.71 -4.09
CA LEU A 88 2.21 -10.49 -4.86
C LEU A 88 3.10 -9.50 -4.11
N LEU A 89 3.27 -9.71 -2.80
CA LEU A 89 3.98 -8.84 -1.86
C LEU A 89 5.33 -9.44 -1.41
N ALA A 90 5.74 -10.54 -2.04
CA ALA A 90 6.98 -11.26 -1.77
C ALA A 90 8.20 -10.61 -2.43
#